data_AF-A0A7C5DIN4-F1
#
_entry.id   AF-A0A7C5DIN4-F1
#
_cell.length_a   1.000
_cell.length_b   1.000
_cell.length_c   1.000
_cell.angle_alpha   90.00
_cell.angle_beta   90.00
_cell.angle_gamma   90.00
#
_symmetry.space_group_name_H-M   'P 1'
#
loop_
_entity.id
_entity.type
_entity.pdbx_description
1 polymer ?
#
loop_
_entity_poly.entity_id
_entity_poly.type
_entity_poly.pdbx_seq_one_letter_code
_entity_poly.pdbx_strand_id
1 'polypeptide(L)'
;MKQRRKQSCSLLVLAVFLLSLLPLGVAQGNAGSSVSSEASLNSGGVESQEDTGSIGNTGNAGNIGTVQADEGEGDEEAGGIIEVELTTQAPGRRAAISNKLRVSAKSVDECIKVLKEKHPDVSGVRIRAACNNAFRLRVMRTHPELVRVLPQVKRFALAKPDVVNAFVEKLPPQKVELLKDLDRARLKKCLENTEECKEKIRKWVRKKVKIKDLIRKRIIAKNKILEANNAFLRAKNKYLEAKNLQLRARNEFLNLKAQLAECRASSEDCSDLEAQVLEKAKEDLIGIADRLIHHLEKIRSRIESAENIDEDEAEEAISNIDALIAELEDAKTAVEAVTNKDELQEAASTIRGVWREIEYKAFRYAERVIWGKVRGIFTRSELLEKKLERVVERLENKGVDTTEVQDLLDEFSTYIDEAREKVKQADEKFREAKDLRSQGDIEGAKEALEDAKSLTREAHQALKDAHRVLMELVHKINQSGESFDPDEINEDEEVEVVEEESEETQEEAGEETEEGTEEETQEICEDLCGDGTCQEVVCMGAGCPCAETPD
;
A
#
# COMPACT_ATOMS: atom_id res chain seq x y z
N MET A 1 11.44 -8.26 26.91
CA MET A 1 10.52 -9.41 27.10
C MET A 1 9.06 -9.03 27.44
N LYS A 2 8.54 -7.85 27.04
CA LYS A 2 7.14 -7.43 27.36
C LYS A 2 6.21 -7.21 26.16
N GLN A 3 6.60 -7.62 24.95
CA GLN A 3 5.87 -7.28 23.71
C GLN A 3 5.27 -8.47 22.95
N ARG A 4 5.40 -9.72 23.46
CA ARG A 4 4.85 -10.93 22.81
C ARG A 4 3.55 -11.48 23.41
N ARG A 5 2.88 -10.79 24.35
CA ARG A 5 1.67 -11.32 25.04
C ARG A 5 0.32 -10.87 24.49
N LYS A 6 0.25 -10.03 23.45
CA LYS A 6 -1.04 -9.54 22.92
C LYS A 6 -1.56 -10.29 21.68
N GLN A 7 -0.77 -11.13 21.03
CA GLN A 7 -1.22 -11.94 19.88
C GLN A 7 -1.86 -13.28 20.25
N SER A 8 -1.75 -13.73 21.51
CA SER A 8 -2.22 -15.08 21.91
C SER A 8 -3.69 -15.16 22.35
N CYS A 9 -4.39 -14.04 22.59
CA CYS A 9 -5.77 -14.09 23.09
C CYS A 9 -6.84 -14.35 22.02
N SER A 10 -6.57 -14.07 20.74
CA SER A 10 -7.57 -14.28 19.67
C SER A 10 -7.59 -15.72 19.16
N LEU A 11 -6.44 -16.40 19.15
CA LEU A 11 -6.32 -17.82 18.74
C LEU A 11 -6.79 -18.79 19.83
N LEU A 12 -6.70 -18.42 21.11
CA LEU A 12 -7.17 -19.24 22.24
C LEU A 12 -8.71 -19.38 22.27
N VAL A 13 -9.45 -18.36 21.84
CA VAL A 13 -10.92 -18.41 21.77
C VAL A 13 -11.41 -19.28 20.61
N LEU A 14 -10.63 -19.34 19.52
CA LEU A 14 -10.88 -20.20 18.34
C LEU A 14 -10.53 -21.68 18.62
N ALA A 15 -9.43 -21.95 19.34
CA ALA A 15 -9.02 -23.30 19.72
C ALA A 15 -9.96 -23.94 20.77
N VAL A 16 -10.50 -23.15 21.72
CA VAL A 16 -11.45 -23.66 22.74
C VAL A 16 -12.83 -23.96 22.14
N PHE A 17 -13.22 -23.27 21.06
CA PHE A 17 -14.47 -23.56 20.33
C PHE A 17 -14.38 -24.87 19.51
N LEU A 18 -13.20 -25.19 18.95
CA LEU A 18 -12.96 -26.45 18.24
C LEU A 18 -12.73 -27.65 19.17
N LEU A 19 -12.08 -27.45 20.33
CA LEU A 19 -11.81 -28.53 21.30
C LEU A 19 -13.02 -28.99 22.11
N SER A 20 -14.09 -28.19 22.21
CA SER A 20 -15.29 -28.53 23.00
C SER A 20 -16.34 -29.35 22.23
N LEU A 21 -16.06 -29.72 20.97
CA LEU A 21 -16.96 -30.50 20.10
C LEU A 21 -16.42 -31.90 19.73
N LEU A 22 -15.28 -32.33 20.31
CA LEU A 22 -14.77 -33.70 20.14
C LEU A 22 -15.43 -34.66 21.18
N PRO A 23 -15.95 -35.83 20.76
CA PRO A 23 -16.29 -36.89 21.72
C PRO A 23 -14.99 -37.42 22.36
N LEU A 24 -14.91 -37.38 23.69
CA LEU A 24 -13.78 -37.89 24.47
C LEU A 24 -13.67 -39.42 24.34
N GLY A 25 -12.83 -39.87 23.40
CA GLY A 25 -12.29 -41.23 23.39
C GLY A 25 -11.10 -41.34 24.34
N VAL A 26 -11.20 -42.24 25.31
CA VAL A 26 -10.15 -42.58 26.29
C VAL A 26 -8.98 -43.27 25.59
N ALA A 27 -7.76 -42.73 25.71
CA ALA A 27 -6.53 -43.49 25.48
C ALA A 27 -5.41 -43.03 26.43
N GLN A 28 -4.95 -43.99 27.25
CA GLN A 28 -3.82 -43.91 28.16
C GLN A 28 -2.49 -43.70 27.40
N GLY A 29 -1.57 -42.95 28.01
CA GLY A 29 -0.36 -42.45 27.35
C GLY A 29 0.86 -43.36 27.33
N ASN A 30 2.00 -42.78 26.96
CA ASN A 30 3.27 -43.02 27.65
C ASN A 30 4.29 -41.90 27.36
N ALA A 31 5.14 -41.64 28.34
CA ALA A 31 6.11 -40.55 28.42
C ALA A 31 7.47 -40.88 27.78
N GLY A 32 8.27 -39.86 27.47
CA GLY A 32 9.69 -40.02 27.16
C GLY A 32 10.48 -38.74 26.86
N SER A 33 11.37 -38.38 27.80
CA SER A 33 12.68 -37.67 27.70
C SER A 33 12.77 -36.32 26.97
N SER A 34 13.08 -35.19 27.62
CA SER A 34 14.38 -34.71 28.19
C SER A 34 15.52 -34.55 27.16
N VAL A 35 16.04 -33.33 26.96
CA VAL A 35 17.48 -33.02 26.76
C VAL A 35 17.72 -31.50 26.97
N SER A 36 18.71 -31.19 27.81
CA SER A 36 19.38 -29.89 28.09
C SER A 36 20.30 -29.47 26.92
N SER A 37 20.72 -28.21 26.73
CA SER A 37 22.01 -27.61 27.17
C SER A 37 22.25 -26.37 26.26
N GLU A 38 22.50 -25.16 26.77
CA GLU A 38 23.80 -24.46 26.94
C GLU A 38 24.62 -24.08 25.67
N ALA A 39 24.94 -22.79 25.56
CA ALA A 39 26.15 -22.09 25.02
C ALA A 39 25.70 -20.71 24.48
N SER A 40 26.04 -19.52 25.01
CA SER A 40 27.30 -18.87 25.44
C SER A 40 28.29 -18.51 24.30
N LEU A 41 28.83 -17.29 24.41
CA LEU A 41 29.97 -16.64 23.71
C LEU A 41 29.64 -15.90 22.38
N ASN A 42 30.22 -14.75 22.02
CA ASN A 42 30.98 -13.69 22.67
C ASN A 42 31.21 -12.56 21.63
N SER A 43 31.15 -11.31 22.09
CA SER A 43 32.06 -10.19 21.77
C SER A 43 32.56 -9.88 20.35
N GLY A 44 32.55 -8.59 19.99
CA GLY A 44 33.48 -8.02 19.01
C GLY A 44 33.07 -6.64 18.51
N GLY A 45 33.44 -5.60 19.25
CA GLY A 45 33.40 -4.22 18.75
C GLY A 45 34.67 -3.90 17.96
N VAL A 46 34.55 -3.03 16.95
CA VAL A 46 35.67 -2.25 16.41
C VAL A 46 35.16 -0.85 16.08
N GLU A 47 35.88 0.10 16.66
CA GLU A 47 35.80 1.55 16.60
C GLU A 47 36.77 2.04 15.50
N SER A 48 36.42 3.08 14.73
CA SER A 48 37.38 3.85 13.91
C SER A 48 36.84 5.24 13.57
N GLN A 49 37.60 6.25 13.96
CA GLN A 49 37.41 7.69 13.76
C GLN A 49 37.78 8.18 12.34
N GLU A 50 37.06 9.23 11.95
CA GLU A 50 37.46 10.51 11.30
C GLU A 50 38.68 10.55 10.35
N ASP A 51 38.49 11.13 9.14
CA ASP A 51 39.18 12.39 8.81
C ASP A 51 38.65 13.13 7.57
N THR A 52 38.95 14.43 7.56
CA THR A 52 38.35 15.55 6.82
C THR A 52 39.01 15.87 5.45
N GLY A 53 38.31 16.63 4.58
CA GLY A 53 38.93 17.24 3.39
C GLY A 53 38.00 18.09 2.52
N SER A 54 37.98 19.40 2.75
CA SER A 54 37.28 20.43 1.96
C SER A 54 38.19 20.98 0.85
N ILE A 55 37.69 21.13 -0.38
CA ILE A 55 38.38 21.82 -1.48
C ILE A 55 37.40 22.75 -2.22
N GLY A 56 37.75 24.03 -2.27
CA GLY A 56 37.01 25.10 -2.92
C GLY A 56 37.13 25.12 -4.45
N ASN A 57 36.12 25.68 -5.11
CA ASN A 57 35.98 25.76 -6.55
C ASN A 57 36.16 27.22 -7.02
N THR A 58 37.03 27.46 -8.00
CA THR A 58 37.17 28.74 -8.70
C THR A 58 36.89 28.52 -10.18
N GLY A 59 35.97 29.33 -10.73
CA GLY A 59 35.53 29.23 -12.12
C GLY A 59 36.50 29.87 -13.11
N ASN A 60 36.44 29.42 -14.36
CA ASN A 60 36.81 30.24 -15.50
C ASN A 60 36.05 29.78 -16.76
N ALA A 61 35.45 30.73 -17.47
CA ALA A 61 34.67 30.52 -18.68
C ALA A 61 35.55 30.70 -19.93
N GLY A 62 35.43 29.78 -20.89
CA GLY A 62 36.17 29.81 -22.16
C GLY A 62 35.27 29.47 -23.35
N ASN A 63 35.25 30.41 -24.30
CA ASN A 63 34.54 30.43 -25.58
C ASN A 63 34.72 29.16 -26.44
N ILE A 64 33.65 28.65 -27.07
CA ILE A 64 33.71 27.55 -28.05
C ILE A 64 33.18 28.05 -29.40
N GLY A 65 34.04 27.98 -30.43
CA GLY A 65 33.68 28.20 -31.83
C GLY A 65 33.04 26.98 -32.47
N THR A 66 32.12 27.24 -33.41
CA THR A 66 31.36 26.29 -34.21
C THR A 66 32.23 25.62 -35.28
N VAL A 67 32.14 24.29 -35.38
CA VAL A 67 32.73 23.48 -36.47
C VAL A 67 31.60 22.68 -37.13
N GLN A 68 31.50 22.77 -38.45
CA GLN A 68 30.55 22.02 -39.29
C GLN A 68 30.97 20.55 -39.37
N ALA A 69 30.00 19.64 -39.22
CA ALA A 69 30.17 18.20 -39.41
C ALA A 69 29.71 17.79 -40.80
N ASP A 70 30.51 16.94 -41.44
CA ASP A 70 30.32 16.32 -42.74
C ASP A 70 29.68 14.93 -42.50
N GLU A 71 28.61 14.60 -43.23
CA GLU A 71 27.81 13.38 -43.05
C GLU A 71 28.26 12.30 -44.06
N GLY A 72 28.78 11.19 -43.56
CA GLY A 72 29.06 9.98 -44.33
C GLY A 72 28.43 8.76 -43.66
N GLU A 73 27.44 8.17 -44.34
CA GLU A 73 26.74 6.95 -43.90
C GLU A 73 27.58 5.70 -44.16
N GLY A 74 27.86 4.98 -43.08
CA GLY A 74 28.37 3.61 -43.09
C GLY A 74 28.00 2.95 -41.76
N ASP A 75 27.33 1.80 -41.81
CA ASP A 75 26.95 0.98 -40.65
C ASP A 75 28.18 0.31 -40.00
N GLU A 76 29.17 1.10 -39.60
CA GLU A 76 30.17 0.69 -38.62
C GLU A 76 29.48 0.61 -37.26
N GLU A 77 29.60 -0.52 -36.57
CA GLU A 77 29.16 -0.67 -35.18
C GLU A 77 29.57 0.56 -34.37
N ALA A 78 28.62 1.45 -34.09
CA ALA A 78 28.88 2.78 -33.57
C ALA A 78 29.49 2.71 -32.16
N GLY A 79 30.81 2.51 -32.10
CA GLY A 79 31.62 2.90 -30.97
C GLY A 79 31.52 4.41 -30.86
N GLY A 80 30.54 4.90 -30.11
CA GLY A 80 30.26 6.33 -30.04
C GLY A 80 31.50 7.08 -29.55
N ILE A 81 32.08 7.89 -30.43
CA ILE A 81 33.26 8.71 -30.13
C ILE A 81 32.86 9.73 -29.06
N ILE A 82 33.56 9.72 -27.93
CA ILE A 82 33.38 10.71 -26.86
C ILE A 82 34.55 11.69 -26.84
N GLU A 83 34.26 12.96 -26.54
CA GLU A 83 35.29 13.98 -26.30
C GLU A 83 35.62 14.03 -24.81
N VAL A 84 36.82 13.59 -24.46
CA VAL A 84 37.34 13.60 -23.11
C VAL A 84 38.31 14.77 -22.95
N GLU A 85 38.03 15.65 -21.99
CA GLU A 85 38.96 16.72 -21.63
C GLU A 85 39.88 16.24 -20.50
N LEU A 86 41.16 16.02 -20.81
CA LEU A 86 42.16 15.48 -19.89
C LEU A 86 43.25 16.52 -19.60
N THR A 87 43.38 16.88 -18.33
CA THR A 87 44.41 17.82 -17.87
C THR A 87 45.70 17.08 -17.53
N THR A 88 46.77 17.35 -18.27
CA THR A 88 48.11 16.76 -18.10
C THR A 88 49.08 17.79 -17.55
N GLN A 89 50.08 17.35 -16.77
CA GLN A 89 51.14 18.23 -16.25
C GLN A 89 52.49 17.65 -16.68
N ALA A 90 53.13 18.29 -17.65
CA ALA A 90 54.39 17.81 -18.17
C ALA A 90 55.50 17.91 -17.09
N PRO A 91 56.42 16.92 -17.00
CA PRO A 91 57.55 16.99 -16.08
C PRO A 91 58.32 18.31 -16.27
N GLY A 92 58.45 19.09 -15.19
CA GLY A 92 59.17 20.37 -15.21
C GLY A 92 58.35 21.59 -15.68
N ARG A 93 57.08 21.45 -16.07
CA ARG A 93 56.19 22.60 -16.34
C ARG A 93 55.24 22.84 -15.17
N ARG A 94 55.18 24.09 -14.71
CA ARG A 94 54.21 24.52 -13.69
C ARG A 94 52.78 24.59 -14.22
N ALA A 95 52.61 24.92 -15.50
CA ALA A 95 51.29 25.06 -16.13
C ALA A 95 50.72 23.70 -16.52
N ALA A 96 49.46 23.46 -16.13
CA ALA A 96 48.68 22.32 -16.60
C ALA A 96 48.17 22.58 -18.03
N ILE A 97 48.16 21.55 -18.87
CA ILE A 97 47.67 21.62 -20.26
C ILE A 97 46.40 20.77 -20.34
N SER A 98 45.27 21.38 -20.70
CA SER A 98 44.02 20.67 -20.99
C SER A 98 44.02 20.21 -22.45
N ASN A 99 43.91 18.90 -22.68
CA ASN A 99 43.81 18.31 -24.01
C ASN A 99 42.42 17.73 -24.22
N LYS A 100 41.75 18.10 -25.33
CA LYS A 100 40.52 17.44 -25.77
C LYS A 100 40.89 16.24 -26.64
N LEU A 101 40.57 15.05 -26.16
CA LEU A 101 40.88 13.77 -26.79
C LEU A 101 39.58 13.13 -27.29
N ARG A 102 39.57 12.66 -28.53
CA ARG A 102 38.49 11.82 -29.05
C ARG A 102 38.80 10.36 -28.73
N VAL A 103 37.93 9.73 -27.95
CA VAL A 103 38.08 8.35 -27.51
C VAL A 103 36.88 7.57 -27.99
N SER A 104 37.11 6.49 -28.75
CA SER A 104 36.05 5.52 -29.05
C SER A 104 35.91 4.60 -27.83
N ALA A 105 34.81 4.73 -27.10
CA ALA A 105 34.52 3.91 -25.92
C ALA A 105 33.01 3.78 -25.72
N LYS A 106 32.56 2.56 -25.38
CA LYS A 106 31.16 2.24 -25.06
C LYS A 106 30.87 2.34 -23.56
N SER A 107 31.90 2.34 -22.70
CA SER A 107 31.78 2.53 -21.24
C SER A 107 32.91 3.37 -20.65
N VAL A 108 32.74 3.88 -19.43
CA VAL A 108 33.79 4.56 -18.65
C VAL A 108 34.99 3.65 -18.47
N ASP A 109 34.82 2.37 -18.19
CA ASP A 109 35.96 1.46 -17.99
C ASP A 109 36.75 1.22 -19.28
N GLU A 110 36.08 1.15 -20.44
CA GLU A 110 36.74 1.12 -21.75
C GLU A 110 37.48 2.44 -22.03
N CYS A 111 36.87 3.58 -21.74
CA CYS A 111 37.51 4.89 -21.82
C CYS A 111 38.75 4.97 -20.92
N ILE A 112 38.65 4.48 -19.68
CA ILE A 112 39.76 4.45 -18.72
C ILE A 112 40.90 3.58 -19.26
N LYS A 113 40.58 2.41 -19.82
CA LYS A 113 41.58 1.51 -20.40
C LYS A 113 42.31 2.18 -21.57
N VAL A 114 41.57 2.74 -22.53
CA VAL A 114 42.15 3.42 -23.70
C VAL A 114 43.01 4.63 -23.29
N LEU A 115 42.56 5.43 -22.32
CA LEU A 115 43.33 6.58 -21.85
C LEU A 115 44.53 6.20 -21.01
N LYS A 116 44.46 5.13 -20.20
CA LYS A 116 45.63 4.63 -19.44
C LYS A 116 46.73 4.12 -20.36
N GLU A 117 46.38 3.46 -21.46
CA GLU A 117 47.35 2.99 -22.46
C GLU A 117 48.03 4.17 -23.19
N LYS A 118 47.26 5.22 -23.53
CA LYS A 118 47.78 6.41 -24.22
C LYS A 118 48.54 7.39 -23.31
N HIS A 119 48.17 7.44 -22.02
CA HIS A 119 48.69 8.41 -21.05
C HIS A 119 49.04 7.72 -19.72
N PRO A 120 50.08 6.86 -19.70
CA PRO A 120 50.45 6.09 -18.51
C PRO A 120 50.99 6.97 -17.36
N ASP A 121 51.37 8.21 -17.65
CA ASP A 121 51.85 9.22 -16.71
C ASP A 121 50.72 9.94 -15.94
N VAL A 122 49.47 9.82 -16.38
CA VAL A 122 48.31 10.45 -15.73
C VAL A 122 47.71 9.51 -14.69
N SER A 123 47.40 10.04 -13.50
CA SER A 123 46.82 9.22 -12.43
C SER A 123 45.46 8.63 -12.84
N GLY A 124 45.23 7.37 -12.48
CA GLY A 124 43.98 6.67 -12.79
C GLY A 124 42.73 7.37 -12.26
N VAL A 125 42.85 8.12 -11.15
CA VAL A 125 41.76 8.94 -10.58
C VAL A 125 41.37 10.08 -11.52
N ARG A 126 42.35 10.79 -12.10
CA ARG A 126 42.10 11.88 -13.06
C ARG A 126 41.50 11.34 -14.36
N ILE A 127 42.01 10.22 -14.87
CA ILE A 127 41.46 9.56 -16.05
C ILE A 127 40.00 9.15 -15.81
N ARG A 128 39.70 8.51 -14.67
CA ARG A 128 38.33 8.12 -14.30
C ARG A 128 37.40 9.34 -14.22
N ALA A 129 37.83 10.42 -13.57
CA ALA A 129 37.05 11.65 -13.48
C ALA A 129 36.77 12.27 -14.86
N ALA A 130 37.78 12.30 -15.75
CA ALA A 130 37.63 12.81 -17.11
C ALA A 130 36.66 11.95 -17.95
N CYS A 131 36.79 10.61 -17.89
CA CYS A 131 35.86 9.69 -18.55
C CYS A 131 34.43 9.86 -18.03
N ASN A 132 34.23 9.89 -16.70
CA ASN A 132 32.91 10.12 -16.09
C ASN A 132 32.29 11.42 -16.58
N ASN A 133 33.06 12.52 -16.62
CA ASN A 133 32.56 13.79 -17.09
C ASN A 133 32.20 13.77 -18.59
N ALA A 134 33.00 13.09 -19.42
CA ALA A 134 32.73 12.95 -20.85
C ALA A 134 31.43 12.17 -21.12
N PHE A 135 31.24 11.02 -20.46
CA PHE A 135 30.00 10.25 -20.58
C PHE A 135 28.79 11.00 -20.02
N ARG A 136 28.96 11.75 -18.92
CA ARG A 136 27.92 12.64 -18.39
C ARG A 136 27.50 13.69 -19.42
N LEU A 137 28.47 14.39 -20.02
CA LEU A 137 28.20 15.40 -21.06
C LEU A 137 27.55 14.78 -22.29
N ARG A 138 27.88 13.52 -22.63
CA ARG A 138 27.19 12.78 -23.68
C ARG A 138 25.71 12.58 -23.35
N VAL A 139 25.35 12.06 -22.17
CA VAL A 139 23.93 11.92 -21.73
C VAL A 139 23.20 13.25 -21.90
N MET A 140 23.82 14.34 -21.44
CA MET A 140 23.23 15.69 -21.49
C MET A 140 23.02 16.20 -22.92
N ARG A 141 23.89 15.81 -23.86
CA ARG A 141 23.80 16.21 -25.27
C ARG A 141 22.85 15.33 -26.08
N THR A 142 22.87 14.01 -25.87
CA THR A 142 22.06 13.06 -26.63
C THR A 142 20.62 13.00 -26.13
N HIS A 143 20.41 13.23 -24.83
CA HIS A 143 19.09 13.19 -24.20
C HIS A 143 18.83 14.44 -23.34
N PRO A 144 18.87 15.65 -23.92
CA PRO A 144 18.67 16.89 -23.18
C PRO A 144 17.31 16.93 -22.49
N GLU A 145 16.27 16.35 -23.11
CA GLU A 145 14.92 16.25 -22.55
C GLU A 145 14.84 15.34 -21.31
N LEU A 146 15.67 14.31 -21.22
CA LEU A 146 15.67 13.41 -20.06
C LEU A 146 16.36 14.08 -18.87
N VAL A 147 17.51 14.71 -19.12
CA VAL A 147 18.26 15.43 -18.07
C VAL A 147 17.51 16.67 -17.60
N ARG A 148 16.81 17.35 -18.50
CA ARG A 148 16.03 18.55 -18.18
C ARG A 148 14.78 18.22 -17.36
N VAL A 149 14.11 17.12 -17.66
CA VAL A 149 12.81 16.81 -17.05
C VAL A 149 12.94 15.99 -15.77
N LEU A 150 14.05 15.26 -15.57
CA LEU A 150 14.22 14.40 -14.40
C LEU A 150 15.49 14.75 -13.62
N PRO A 151 15.39 15.60 -12.59
CA PRO A 151 16.49 15.90 -11.68
C PRO A 151 17.16 14.64 -11.12
N GLN A 152 16.36 13.59 -10.90
CA GLN A 152 16.86 12.28 -10.47
C GLN A 152 17.74 11.61 -11.51
N VAL A 153 17.33 11.58 -12.79
CA VAL A 153 18.18 11.02 -13.86
C VAL A 153 19.48 11.80 -13.96
N LYS A 154 19.43 13.12 -13.80
CA LYS A 154 20.63 13.95 -13.75
C LYS A 154 21.56 13.51 -12.60
N ARG A 155 21.05 13.23 -11.40
CA ARG A 155 21.85 12.73 -10.27
C ARG A 155 22.37 11.32 -10.48
N PHE A 156 21.54 10.41 -11.01
CA PHE A 156 22.00 9.07 -11.38
C PHE A 156 23.03 9.10 -12.49
N ALA A 157 22.88 9.98 -13.48
CA ALA A 157 23.87 10.17 -14.54
C ALA A 157 25.16 10.81 -14.01
N LEU A 158 25.10 11.62 -12.95
CA LEU A 158 26.29 12.11 -12.25
C LEU A 158 27.03 10.97 -11.53
N ALA A 159 26.30 10.05 -10.89
CA ALA A 159 26.88 8.94 -10.14
C ALA A 159 27.34 7.77 -11.03
N LYS A 160 26.55 7.40 -12.04
CA LYS A 160 26.69 6.21 -12.88
C LYS A 160 26.29 6.51 -14.36
N PRO A 161 27.06 7.36 -15.07
CA PRO A 161 26.68 7.80 -16.42
C PRO A 161 26.58 6.66 -17.45
N ASP A 162 27.40 5.62 -17.32
CA ASP A 162 27.37 4.46 -18.22
C ASP A 162 26.07 3.69 -18.15
N VAL A 163 25.55 3.49 -16.94
CA VAL A 163 24.33 2.73 -16.71
C VAL A 163 23.15 3.48 -17.33
N VAL A 164 23.08 4.80 -17.12
CA VAL A 164 22.05 5.64 -17.71
C VAL A 164 22.15 5.65 -19.24
N ASN A 165 23.33 5.85 -19.82
CA ASN A 165 23.51 5.82 -21.28
C ASN A 165 23.10 4.47 -21.87
N ALA A 166 23.62 3.36 -21.33
CA ALA A 166 23.32 2.02 -21.83
C ALA A 166 21.84 1.67 -21.70
N PHE A 167 21.15 2.22 -20.70
CA PHE A 167 19.72 2.06 -20.52
C PHE A 167 18.92 2.88 -21.55
N VAL A 168 19.23 4.17 -21.68
CA VAL A 168 18.47 5.09 -22.55
C VAL A 168 18.72 4.80 -24.03
N GLU A 169 19.94 4.47 -24.45
CA GLU A 169 20.27 4.14 -25.85
C GLU A 169 19.52 2.89 -26.35
N LYS A 170 19.14 1.99 -25.44
CA LYS A 170 18.40 0.75 -25.78
C LYS A 170 16.87 0.93 -25.78
N LEU A 171 16.37 2.08 -25.34
CA LEU A 171 14.93 2.35 -25.28
C LEU A 171 14.47 3.15 -26.50
N PRO A 172 13.33 2.80 -27.11
CA PRO A 172 12.70 3.64 -28.13
C PRO A 172 12.42 5.05 -27.58
N PRO A 173 12.55 6.13 -28.37
CA PRO A 173 12.34 7.50 -27.89
C PRO A 173 11.00 7.73 -27.18
N GLN A 174 9.93 7.11 -27.68
CA GLN A 174 8.59 7.18 -27.08
C GLN A 174 8.55 6.57 -25.67
N LYS A 175 9.33 5.51 -25.42
CA LYS A 175 9.41 4.82 -24.13
C LYS A 175 10.29 5.57 -23.13
N VAL A 176 11.25 6.37 -23.61
CA VAL A 176 12.05 7.26 -22.77
C VAL A 176 11.18 8.33 -22.11
N GLU A 177 10.10 8.79 -22.77
CA GLU A 177 9.16 9.74 -22.15
C GLU A 177 8.39 9.17 -20.97
N LEU A 178 8.13 7.85 -20.94
CA LEU A 178 7.46 7.19 -19.80
C LEU A 178 8.27 7.28 -18.51
N LEU A 179 9.60 7.38 -18.61
CA LEU A 179 10.48 7.55 -17.45
C LEU A 179 10.19 8.83 -16.68
N LYS A 180 9.59 9.84 -17.34
CA LYS A 180 9.23 11.13 -16.73
C LYS A 180 8.05 11.01 -15.77
N ASP A 181 7.25 9.96 -15.92
CA ASP A 181 6.04 9.78 -15.13
C ASP A 181 6.23 8.81 -13.97
N LEU A 182 7.38 8.12 -13.90
CA LEU A 182 7.71 7.20 -12.80
C LEU A 182 8.11 7.95 -11.53
N ASP A 183 7.73 7.39 -10.39
CA ASP A 183 8.24 7.80 -9.09
C ASP A 183 9.73 7.47 -8.91
N ARG A 184 10.36 8.11 -7.91
CA ARG A 184 11.79 8.03 -7.63
C ARG A 184 12.27 6.64 -7.33
N ALA A 185 11.54 5.92 -6.48
CA ALA A 185 11.89 4.56 -6.10
C ALA A 185 11.86 3.61 -7.30
N ARG A 186 10.82 3.67 -8.13
CA ARG A 186 10.71 2.87 -9.36
C ARG A 186 11.78 3.25 -10.37
N LEU A 187 12.02 4.54 -10.58
CA LEU A 187 13.07 4.99 -11.51
C LEU A 187 14.45 4.50 -11.04
N LYS A 188 14.75 4.60 -9.74
CA LYS A 188 15.96 4.06 -9.13
C LYS A 188 16.08 2.55 -9.35
N LYS A 189 15.04 1.77 -9.02
CA LYS A 189 15.01 0.31 -9.27
C LYS A 189 15.23 -0.02 -10.74
N CYS A 190 14.64 0.76 -11.64
CA CYS A 190 14.79 0.63 -13.08
C CYS A 190 16.22 0.85 -13.57
N LEU A 191 16.92 1.84 -12.99
CA LEU A 191 18.32 2.11 -13.30
C LEU A 191 19.26 1.08 -12.68
N GLU A 192 18.89 0.45 -11.57
CA GLU A 192 19.66 -0.63 -10.94
C GLU A 192 19.47 -1.99 -11.64
N ASN A 193 18.26 -2.30 -12.13
CA ASN A 193 17.95 -3.53 -12.86
C ASN A 193 17.47 -3.25 -14.30
N THR A 194 18.43 -2.88 -15.16
CA THR A 194 18.13 -2.39 -16.51
C THR A 194 17.41 -3.39 -17.43
N GLU A 195 17.62 -4.70 -17.30
CA GLU A 195 16.98 -5.68 -18.19
C GLU A 195 15.52 -5.95 -17.79
N GLU A 196 15.25 -6.19 -16.51
CA GLU A 196 13.89 -6.38 -16.01
C GLU A 196 13.03 -5.13 -16.26
N CYS A 197 13.59 -3.94 -16.03
CA CYS A 197 12.85 -2.71 -16.28
C CYS A 197 12.56 -2.46 -17.76
N LYS A 198 13.44 -2.88 -18.69
CA LYS A 198 13.14 -2.78 -20.13
C LYS A 198 11.92 -3.60 -20.51
N GLU A 199 11.79 -4.80 -19.96
CA GLU A 199 10.62 -5.65 -20.21
C GLU A 199 9.34 -5.01 -19.68
N LYS A 200 9.40 -4.41 -18.48
CA LYS A 200 8.27 -3.67 -17.91
C LYS A 200 7.89 -2.43 -18.74
N ILE A 201 8.87 -1.57 -19.07
CA ILE A 201 8.65 -0.36 -19.88
C ILE A 201 8.06 -0.70 -21.26
N ARG A 202 8.44 -1.83 -21.86
CA ARG A 202 7.83 -2.26 -23.13
C ARG A 202 6.33 -2.48 -23.01
N LYS A 203 5.85 -2.98 -21.87
CA LYS A 203 4.42 -3.18 -21.56
C LYS A 203 3.71 -1.91 -21.09
N TRP A 204 4.45 -0.89 -20.67
CA TRP A 204 3.86 0.35 -20.16
C TRP A 204 3.33 1.24 -21.28
N VAL A 205 2.11 1.73 -21.11
CA VAL A 205 1.49 2.69 -22.03
C VAL A 205 1.04 3.93 -21.27
N ARG A 206 1.26 5.07 -21.93
CA ARG A 206 0.90 6.38 -21.42
C ARG A 206 -0.58 6.64 -21.70
N LYS A 207 -1.40 6.71 -20.66
CA LYS A 207 -2.82 7.08 -20.77
C LYS A 207 -3.02 8.44 -20.14
N LYS A 208 -3.60 9.38 -20.88
CA LYS A 208 -4.03 10.67 -20.32
C LYS A 208 -5.34 10.44 -19.60
N VAL A 209 -5.32 10.54 -18.27
CA VAL A 209 -6.48 10.32 -17.41
C VAL A 209 -6.55 11.47 -16.43
N LYS A 210 -7.75 12.00 -16.16
CA LYS A 210 -7.88 13.06 -15.15
C LYS A 210 -7.58 12.46 -13.79
N ILE A 211 -6.90 13.20 -12.93
CA ILE A 211 -6.52 12.75 -11.58
C ILE A 211 -7.75 12.31 -10.77
N LYS A 212 -8.87 13.01 -10.95
CA LYS A 212 -10.15 12.67 -10.31
C LYS A 212 -10.60 11.25 -10.65
N ASP A 213 -10.43 10.84 -11.90
CA ASP A 213 -10.84 9.54 -12.42
C ASP A 213 -9.84 8.43 -12.00
N LEU A 214 -8.59 8.79 -11.68
CA LEU A 214 -7.60 7.86 -11.10
C LEU A 214 -7.90 7.52 -9.64
N ILE A 215 -8.49 8.47 -8.92
CA ILE A 215 -8.79 8.34 -7.48
C ILE A 215 -10.21 7.81 -7.26
N ARG A 216 -11.16 8.23 -8.10
CA ARG A 216 -12.57 7.86 -8.01
C ARG A 216 -12.94 7.04 -9.24
N LYS A 217 -13.33 5.79 -9.01
CA LYS A 217 -13.91 4.92 -10.03
C LYS A 217 -15.37 5.25 -10.31
N ARG A 218 -16.09 5.78 -9.32
CA ARG A 218 -17.49 6.19 -9.44
C ARG A 218 -17.78 7.53 -8.76
N ILE A 219 -18.81 8.21 -9.22
CA ILE A 219 -19.26 9.49 -8.68
C ILE A 219 -20.46 9.26 -7.79
N ILE A 220 -20.33 9.54 -6.49
CA ILE A 220 -21.40 9.39 -5.52
C ILE A 220 -21.80 10.78 -5.01
N ALA A 221 -23.11 11.06 -4.98
CA ALA A 221 -23.60 12.30 -4.40
C ALA A 221 -23.13 12.45 -2.94
N LYS A 222 -22.67 13.64 -2.55
CA LYS A 222 -22.13 13.90 -1.19
C LYS A 222 -23.10 13.51 -0.08
N ASN A 223 -24.41 13.74 -0.28
CA ASN A 223 -25.45 13.38 0.68
C ASN A 223 -25.54 11.87 0.87
N LYS A 224 -25.47 11.09 -0.23
CA LYS A 224 -25.42 9.61 -0.16
C LYS A 224 -24.18 9.12 0.58
N ILE A 225 -23.00 9.74 0.37
CA ILE A 225 -21.78 9.41 1.13
C ILE A 225 -21.98 9.68 2.62
N LEU A 226 -22.60 10.81 2.98
CA LEU A 226 -22.89 11.17 4.37
C LEU A 226 -23.87 10.19 5.02
N GLU A 227 -24.96 9.87 4.33
CA GLU A 227 -25.95 8.87 4.75
C GLU A 227 -25.32 7.50 4.98
N ALA A 228 -24.51 7.02 4.04
CA ALA A 228 -23.80 5.75 4.15
C ALA A 228 -22.80 5.75 5.32
N ASN A 229 -22.12 6.87 5.58
CA ASN A 229 -21.25 7.01 6.75
C ASN A 229 -22.03 6.99 8.07
N ASN A 230 -23.21 7.63 8.11
CA ASN A 230 -24.10 7.58 9.27
C ASN A 230 -24.65 6.17 9.48
N ALA A 231 -25.04 5.48 8.41
CA ALA A 231 -25.45 4.08 8.45
C ALA A 231 -24.33 3.17 8.99
N PHE A 232 -23.08 3.38 8.55
CA PHE A 232 -21.92 2.68 9.07
C PHE A 232 -21.76 2.88 10.58
N LEU A 233 -21.90 4.10 11.09
CA LEU A 233 -21.77 4.39 12.52
C LEU A 233 -22.87 3.70 13.33
N ARG A 234 -24.12 3.73 12.84
CA ARG A 234 -25.24 3.01 13.45
C ARG A 234 -25.00 1.50 13.48
N ALA A 235 -24.65 0.90 12.34
CA ALA A 235 -24.34 -0.53 12.23
C ALA A 235 -23.16 -0.94 13.14
N LYS A 236 -22.13 -0.09 13.24
CA LYS A 236 -21.01 -0.32 14.16
C LYS A 236 -21.44 -0.35 15.62
N ASN A 237 -22.33 0.54 16.05
CA ASN A 237 -22.85 0.54 17.42
C ASN A 237 -23.70 -0.71 17.69
N LYS A 238 -24.64 -1.03 16.79
CA LYS A 238 -25.44 -2.26 16.87
C LYS A 238 -24.57 -3.52 16.94
N TYR A 239 -23.50 -3.59 16.13
CA TYR A 239 -22.53 -4.68 16.17
C TYR A 239 -21.86 -4.83 17.55
N LEU A 240 -21.46 -3.71 18.18
CA LEU A 240 -20.84 -3.73 19.51
C LEU A 240 -21.83 -4.16 20.59
N GLU A 241 -23.07 -3.69 20.51
CA GLU A 241 -24.16 -4.08 21.41
C GLU A 241 -24.48 -5.58 21.29
N ALA A 242 -24.72 -6.08 20.07
CA ALA A 242 -24.99 -7.48 19.80
C ALA A 242 -23.81 -8.37 20.24
N LYS A 243 -22.57 -7.94 20.01
CA LYS A 243 -21.38 -8.65 20.51
C LYS A 243 -21.38 -8.77 22.04
N ASN A 244 -21.71 -7.70 22.76
CA ASN A 244 -21.74 -7.72 24.21
C ASN A 244 -22.88 -8.59 24.76
N LEU A 245 -24.06 -8.52 24.13
CA LEU A 245 -25.22 -9.35 24.49
C LEU A 245 -24.91 -10.83 24.28
N GLN A 246 -24.37 -11.18 23.11
CA GLN A 246 -23.93 -12.53 22.75
C GLN A 246 -22.89 -13.08 23.74
N LEU A 247 -21.91 -12.26 24.15
CA LEU A 247 -20.92 -12.68 25.16
C LEU A 247 -21.56 -12.97 26.53
N ARG A 248 -22.58 -12.23 26.94
CA ARG A 248 -23.31 -12.51 28.20
C ARG A 248 -24.08 -13.82 28.10
N ALA A 249 -24.91 -13.98 27.06
CA ALA A 249 -25.68 -15.19 26.81
C ALA A 249 -24.78 -16.43 26.77
N ARG A 250 -23.63 -16.34 26.09
CA ARG A 250 -22.62 -17.41 26.05
C ARG A 250 -22.11 -17.81 27.44
N ASN A 251 -21.78 -16.84 28.28
CA ASN A 251 -21.24 -17.12 29.61
C ASN A 251 -22.31 -17.77 30.50
N GLU A 252 -23.56 -17.31 30.42
CA GLU A 252 -24.70 -17.91 31.13
C GLU A 252 -24.95 -19.34 30.66
N PHE A 253 -24.96 -19.58 29.34
CA PHE A 253 -25.07 -20.91 28.76
C PHE A 253 -23.96 -21.85 29.25
N LEU A 254 -22.70 -21.41 29.25
CA LEU A 254 -21.58 -22.23 29.73
C LEU A 254 -21.68 -22.57 31.23
N ASN A 255 -22.17 -21.63 32.04
CA ASN A 255 -22.40 -21.85 33.47
C ASN A 255 -23.52 -22.88 33.69
N LEU A 256 -24.68 -22.71 33.07
CA LEU A 256 -25.79 -23.66 33.16
C LEU A 256 -25.40 -25.04 32.63
N LYS A 257 -24.59 -25.10 31.57
CA LYS A 257 -24.06 -26.36 31.04
C LYS A 257 -23.16 -27.08 32.05
N ALA A 258 -22.35 -26.35 32.83
CA ALA A 258 -21.56 -26.92 33.91
C ALA A 258 -22.44 -27.46 35.04
N GLN A 259 -23.44 -26.69 35.48
CA GLN A 259 -24.43 -27.12 36.47
C GLN A 259 -25.19 -28.36 36.02
N LEU A 260 -25.54 -28.44 34.73
CA LEU A 260 -26.24 -29.60 34.17
C LEU A 260 -25.36 -30.85 34.18
N ALA A 261 -24.05 -30.71 33.96
CA ALA A 261 -23.12 -31.83 34.09
C ALA A 261 -23.02 -32.33 35.54
N GLU A 262 -23.03 -31.42 36.52
CA GLU A 262 -23.04 -31.76 37.96
C GLU A 262 -24.35 -32.45 38.38
N CYS A 263 -25.50 -31.91 37.96
CA CYS A 263 -26.82 -32.49 38.23
C CYS A 263 -26.97 -33.90 37.64
N ARG A 264 -26.46 -34.13 36.42
CA ARG A 264 -26.45 -35.47 35.81
C ARG A 264 -25.57 -36.46 36.56
N ALA A 265 -24.55 -35.99 37.28
CA ALA A 265 -23.71 -36.84 38.11
C ALA A 265 -24.38 -37.19 39.46
N SER A 266 -25.24 -36.32 40.00
CA SER A 266 -25.96 -36.56 41.27
C SER A 266 -27.19 -37.46 41.13
N SER A 267 -27.58 -37.86 39.91
CA SER A 267 -28.80 -38.66 39.63
C SER A 267 -30.12 -37.98 40.01
N GLU A 268 -30.13 -36.65 40.09
CA GLU A 268 -31.35 -35.85 40.30
C GLU A 268 -32.09 -35.61 38.97
N ASP A 269 -33.37 -35.25 39.05
CA ASP A 269 -34.14 -34.82 37.87
C ASP A 269 -33.67 -33.42 37.44
N CYS A 270 -33.02 -33.35 36.27
CA CYS A 270 -32.42 -32.12 35.74
C CYS A 270 -33.27 -31.45 34.65
N SER A 271 -34.53 -31.84 34.47
CA SER A 271 -35.39 -31.38 33.36
C SER A 271 -35.52 -29.85 33.27
N ASP A 272 -35.72 -29.16 34.39
CA ASP A 272 -35.78 -27.68 34.43
C ASP A 272 -34.48 -27.02 33.97
N LEU A 273 -33.34 -27.63 34.32
CA LEU A 273 -32.03 -27.13 33.97
C LEU A 273 -31.71 -27.40 32.49
N GLU A 274 -32.19 -28.52 31.94
CA GLU A 274 -32.11 -28.82 30.50
C GLU A 274 -32.89 -27.80 29.67
N ALA A 275 -34.10 -27.41 30.12
CA ALA A 275 -34.89 -26.37 29.47
C ALA A 275 -34.18 -25.00 29.51
N GLN A 276 -33.60 -24.62 30.65
CA GLN A 276 -32.82 -23.38 30.77
C GLN A 276 -31.56 -23.37 29.90
N VAL A 277 -30.86 -24.49 29.82
CA VAL A 277 -29.69 -24.66 28.94
C VAL A 277 -30.09 -24.51 27.48
N LEU A 278 -31.21 -25.11 27.06
CA LEU A 278 -31.73 -24.99 25.70
C LEU A 278 -32.06 -23.52 25.36
N GLU A 279 -32.77 -22.83 26.24
CA GLU A 279 -33.15 -21.42 26.02
C GLU A 279 -31.93 -20.51 25.93
N LYS A 280 -30.96 -20.65 26.84
CA LYS A 280 -29.71 -19.87 26.77
C LYS A 280 -28.84 -20.21 25.57
N ALA A 281 -28.93 -21.45 25.07
CA ALA A 281 -28.25 -21.82 23.83
C ALA A 281 -28.90 -21.15 22.61
N LYS A 282 -30.23 -21.03 22.57
CA LYS A 282 -30.93 -20.23 21.55
C LYS A 282 -30.52 -18.77 21.61
N GLU A 283 -30.53 -18.16 22.80
CA GLU A 283 -30.11 -16.77 22.99
C GLU A 283 -28.68 -16.51 22.50
N ASP A 284 -27.72 -17.41 22.76
CA ASP A 284 -26.34 -17.29 22.26
C ASP A 284 -26.29 -17.40 20.72
N LEU A 285 -26.99 -18.36 20.13
CA LEU A 285 -27.01 -18.53 18.67
C LEU A 285 -27.66 -17.35 17.94
N ILE A 286 -28.78 -16.84 18.47
CA ILE A 286 -29.44 -15.62 17.97
C ILE A 286 -28.48 -14.43 18.09
N GLY A 287 -27.82 -14.27 19.24
CA GLY A 287 -26.83 -13.22 19.44
C GLY A 287 -25.62 -13.33 18.49
N ILE A 288 -25.23 -14.55 18.11
CA ILE A 288 -24.22 -14.76 17.07
C ILE A 288 -24.75 -14.26 15.73
N ALA A 289 -25.94 -14.68 15.30
CA ALA A 289 -26.54 -14.25 14.03
C ALA A 289 -26.67 -12.71 13.95
N ASP A 290 -27.22 -12.06 14.98
CA ASP A 290 -27.34 -10.59 15.05
C ASP A 290 -25.99 -9.89 14.94
N ARG A 291 -24.96 -10.41 15.62
CA ARG A 291 -23.60 -9.86 15.52
C ARG A 291 -23.06 -9.99 14.09
N LEU A 292 -23.39 -11.06 13.37
CA LEU A 292 -22.97 -11.25 11.98
C LEU A 292 -23.71 -10.32 11.02
N ILE A 293 -25.02 -10.19 11.17
CA ILE A 293 -25.85 -9.25 10.40
C ILE A 293 -25.30 -7.83 10.53
N HIS A 294 -25.08 -7.33 11.75
CA HIS A 294 -24.56 -5.98 11.93
C HIS A 294 -23.10 -5.81 11.46
N HIS A 295 -22.32 -6.90 11.43
CA HIS A 295 -20.99 -6.87 10.83
C HIS A 295 -21.06 -6.67 9.31
N LEU A 296 -21.99 -7.38 8.66
CA LEU A 296 -22.26 -7.29 7.23
C LEU A 296 -22.83 -5.92 6.84
N GLU A 297 -23.82 -5.40 7.57
CA GLU A 297 -24.38 -4.05 7.36
C GLU A 297 -23.30 -2.96 7.41
N LYS A 298 -22.35 -3.11 8.34
CA LYS A 298 -21.21 -2.19 8.46
C LYS A 298 -20.32 -2.24 7.21
N ILE A 299 -20.11 -3.42 6.62
CA ILE A 299 -19.32 -3.57 5.40
C ILE A 299 -20.09 -3.01 4.20
N ARG A 300 -21.38 -3.35 4.08
CA ARG A 300 -22.31 -2.80 3.09
C ARG A 300 -22.26 -1.27 3.04
N SER A 301 -22.41 -0.62 4.20
CA SER A 301 -22.33 0.83 4.33
C SER A 301 -20.97 1.42 3.88
N ARG A 302 -19.89 0.66 4.06
CA ARG A 302 -18.55 1.09 3.58
C ARG A 302 -18.43 1.00 2.08
N ILE A 303 -18.98 -0.04 1.47
CA ILE A 303 -19.01 -0.21 0.01
C ILE A 303 -19.84 0.93 -0.60
N GLU A 304 -21.05 1.18 -0.08
CA GLU A 304 -21.93 2.27 -0.53
C GLU A 304 -21.26 3.65 -0.50
N SER A 305 -20.38 3.90 0.48
CA SER A 305 -19.63 5.16 0.58
C SER A 305 -18.34 5.21 -0.23
N ALA A 306 -17.91 4.10 -0.84
CA ALA A 306 -16.61 4.00 -1.49
C ALA A 306 -16.67 4.47 -2.95
N GLU A 307 -16.10 5.64 -3.24
CA GLU A 307 -15.94 6.16 -4.60
C GLU A 307 -14.84 5.43 -5.40
N ASN A 308 -14.01 4.64 -4.73
CA ASN A 308 -12.82 3.98 -5.29
C ASN A 308 -13.05 2.52 -5.72
N ILE A 309 -14.30 2.11 -5.82
CA ILE A 309 -14.73 0.80 -6.33
C ILE A 309 -15.63 1.08 -7.54
N ASP A 310 -15.55 0.19 -8.54
CA ASP A 310 -16.43 0.26 -9.70
C ASP A 310 -17.90 0.04 -9.30
N GLU A 311 -18.86 0.58 -10.06
CA GLU A 311 -20.29 0.47 -9.71
C GLU A 311 -20.74 -0.99 -9.72
N ASP A 312 -20.38 -1.75 -10.77
CA ASP A 312 -20.80 -3.15 -10.94
C ASP A 312 -20.21 -4.01 -9.80
N GLU A 313 -18.93 -3.80 -9.47
CA GLU A 313 -18.28 -4.47 -8.34
C GLU A 313 -18.92 -4.13 -6.99
N ALA A 314 -19.43 -2.91 -6.83
CA ALA A 314 -20.09 -2.46 -5.61
C ALA A 314 -21.49 -3.07 -5.48
N GLU A 315 -22.27 -3.08 -6.56
CA GLU A 315 -23.60 -3.69 -6.61
C GLU A 315 -23.55 -5.20 -6.37
N GLU A 316 -22.62 -5.89 -7.03
CA GLU A 316 -22.39 -7.34 -6.82
C GLU A 316 -22.07 -7.64 -5.36
N ALA A 317 -21.20 -6.82 -4.74
CA ALA A 317 -20.81 -6.99 -3.35
C ALA A 317 -21.98 -6.71 -2.37
N ILE A 318 -22.79 -5.68 -2.64
CA ILE A 318 -23.97 -5.34 -1.83
C ILE A 318 -25.01 -6.46 -1.93
N SER A 319 -25.33 -6.93 -3.14
CA SER A 319 -26.28 -8.02 -3.38
C SER A 319 -25.87 -9.30 -2.65
N ASN A 320 -24.59 -9.68 -2.74
CA ASN A 320 -24.05 -10.82 -1.99
C ASN A 320 -24.16 -10.65 -0.47
N ILE A 321 -23.95 -9.43 0.04
CA ILE A 321 -24.09 -9.14 1.47
C ILE A 321 -25.56 -9.25 1.90
N ASP A 322 -26.49 -8.71 1.11
CA ASP A 322 -27.92 -8.73 1.39
C ASP A 322 -28.46 -10.18 1.39
N ALA A 323 -27.98 -11.04 0.48
CA ALA A 323 -28.28 -12.47 0.50
C ALA A 323 -27.80 -13.17 1.79
N LEU A 324 -26.56 -12.88 2.23
CA LEU A 324 -26.02 -13.45 3.48
C LEU A 324 -26.76 -12.93 4.73
N ILE A 325 -27.25 -11.69 4.71
CA ILE A 325 -28.10 -11.15 5.78
C ILE A 325 -29.42 -11.92 5.82
N ALA A 326 -30.07 -12.13 4.68
CA ALA A 326 -31.32 -12.89 4.59
C ALA A 326 -31.16 -14.33 5.12
N GLU A 327 -30.08 -15.03 4.73
CA GLU A 327 -29.78 -16.38 5.25
C GLU A 327 -29.59 -16.42 6.77
N LEU A 328 -28.98 -15.37 7.35
CA LEU A 328 -28.82 -15.27 8.80
C LEU A 328 -30.14 -14.96 9.52
N GLU A 329 -31.01 -14.16 8.91
CA GLU A 329 -32.35 -13.88 9.44
C GLU A 329 -33.21 -15.15 9.43
N ASP A 330 -33.20 -15.92 8.34
CA ASP A 330 -33.87 -17.20 8.25
C ASP A 330 -33.34 -18.20 9.29
N ALA A 331 -32.01 -18.28 9.43
CA ALA A 331 -31.37 -19.14 10.44
C ALA A 331 -31.74 -18.71 11.87
N LYS A 332 -31.89 -17.40 12.12
CA LYS A 332 -32.34 -16.86 13.41
C LYS A 332 -33.77 -17.28 13.72
N THR A 333 -34.69 -17.15 12.77
CA THR A 333 -36.08 -17.62 12.94
C THR A 333 -36.15 -19.13 13.16
N ALA A 334 -35.29 -19.90 12.49
CA ALA A 334 -35.19 -21.34 12.72
C ALA A 334 -34.76 -21.65 14.17
N VAL A 335 -33.77 -20.93 14.73
CA VAL A 335 -33.33 -21.09 16.13
C VAL A 335 -34.45 -20.79 17.13
N GLU A 336 -35.26 -19.76 16.88
CA GLU A 336 -36.38 -19.39 17.75
C GLU A 336 -37.41 -20.54 17.85
N ALA A 337 -37.70 -21.18 16.72
CA ALA A 337 -38.68 -22.26 16.61
C ALA A 337 -38.21 -23.62 17.19
N VAL A 338 -36.92 -23.79 17.47
CA VAL A 338 -36.35 -25.04 17.98
C VAL A 338 -37.02 -25.48 19.29
N THR A 339 -37.37 -26.75 19.42
CA THR A 339 -37.94 -27.30 20.67
C THR A 339 -37.02 -28.30 21.37
N ASN A 340 -35.99 -28.77 20.67
CA ASN A 340 -35.10 -29.81 21.17
C ASN A 340 -33.64 -29.57 20.73
N LYS A 341 -32.74 -30.36 21.31
CA LYS A 341 -31.30 -30.21 21.11
C LYS A 341 -30.85 -30.52 19.68
N ASP A 342 -31.49 -31.48 19.01
CA ASP A 342 -31.05 -31.93 17.68
C ASP A 342 -31.38 -30.87 16.62
N GLU A 343 -32.58 -30.30 16.68
CA GLU A 343 -32.98 -29.13 15.88
C GLU A 343 -32.05 -27.93 16.14
N LEU A 344 -31.66 -27.69 17.40
CA LEU A 344 -30.70 -26.63 17.73
C LEU A 344 -29.34 -26.86 17.06
N GLN A 345 -28.88 -28.11 17.05
CA GLN A 345 -27.59 -28.47 16.46
C GLN A 345 -27.58 -28.28 14.95
N GLU A 346 -28.69 -28.58 14.28
CA GLU A 346 -28.90 -28.31 12.86
C GLU A 346 -28.87 -26.81 12.57
N ALA A 347 -29.67 -26.01 13.29
CA ALA A 347 -29.68 -24.56 13.15
C ALA A 347 -28.30 -23.94 13.41
N ALA A 348 -27.59 -24.42 14.44
CA ALA A 348 -26.22 -24.00 14.73
C ALA A 348 -25.22 -24.41 13.62
N SER A 349 -25.48 -25.49 12.89
CA SER A 349 -24.67 -25.91 11.74
C SER A 349 -24.89 -24.98 10.56
N THR A 350 -26.14 -24.56 10.31
CA THR A 350 -26.49 -23.57 9.29
C THR A 350 -25.79 -22.23 9.55
N ILE A 351 -25.90 -21.66 10.76
CA ILE A 351 -25.21 -20.42 11.13
C ILE A 351 -23.68 -20.55 10.94
N ARG A 352 -23.11 -21.71 11.28
CA ARG A 352 -21.67 -21.99 11.06
C ARG A 352 -21.31 -22.08 9.57
N GLY A 353 -22.20 -22.61 8.74
CA GLY A 353 -22.08 -22.59 7.28
C GLY A 353 -21.96 -21.15 6.78
N VAL A 354 -22.98 -20.34 7.08
CA VAL A 354 -23.04 -18.93 6.66
C VAL A 354 -21.85 -18.13 7.20
N TRP A 355 -21.44 -18.33 8.46
CA TRP A 355 -20.27 -17.68 9.03
C TRP A 355 -18.97 -17.95 8.22
N ARG A 356 -18.75 -19.20 7.79
CA ARG A 356 -17.58 -19.55 6.97
C ARG A 356 -17.59 -18.83 5.62
N GLU A 357 -18.76 -18.59 5.06
CA GLU A 357 -18.91 -17.81 3.83
C GLU A 357 -18.66 -16.32 4.05
N ILE A 358 -19.25 -15.77 5.11
CA ILE A 358 -19.06 -14.40 5.54
C ILE A 358 -17.59 -14.11 5.77
N GLU A 359 -16.86 -14.93 6.54
CA GLU A 359 -15.48 -14.66 6.94
C GLU A 359 -14.57 -14.35 5.74
N TYR A 360 -14.75 -15.09 4.64
CA TYR A 360 -14.01 -14.87 3.40
C TYR A 360 -14.56 -13.70 2.59
N LYS A 361 -15.87 -13.68 2.30
CA LYS A 361 -16.50 -12.67 1.43
C LYS A 361 -16.41 -11.26 2.06
N ALA A 362 -16.77 -11.14 3.33
CA ALA A 362 -16.71 -9.91 4.10
C ALA A 362 -15.28 -9.33 4.13
N PHE A 363 -14.28 -10.19 4.27
CA PHE A 363 -12.89 -9.75 4.29
C PHE A 363 -12.42 -9.28 2.91
N ARG A 364 -12.78 -9.99 1.81
CA ARG A 364 -12.51 -9.54 0.43
C ARG A 364 -13.18 -8.21 0.11
N TYR A 365 -14.44 -8.00 0.49
CA TYR A 365 -15.11 -6.72 0.23
C TYR A 365 -14.52 -5.57 1.05
N ALA A 366 -14.21 -5.81 2.32
CA ALA A 366 -13.53 -4.82 3.15
C ALA A 366 -12.15 -4.47 2.58
N GLU A 367 -11.45 -5.46 2.03
CA GLU A 367 -10.17 -5.25 1.38
C GLU A 367 -10.29 -4.45 0.08
N ARG A 368 -11.23 -4.76 -0.82
CA ARG A 368 -11.47 -3.95 -2.03
C ARG A 368 -11.67 -2.46 -1.72
N VAL A 369 -12.44 -2.16 -0.66
CA VAL A 369 -12.63 -0.78 -0.17
C VAL A 369 -11.31 -0.16 0.27
N ILE A 370 -10.50 -0.89 1.03
CA ILE A 370 -9.18 -0.43 1.48
C ILE A 370 -8.24 -0.25 0.29
N TRP A 371 -8.24 -1.18 -0.65
CA TRP A 371 -7.36 -1.21 -1.81
C TRP A 371 -7.53 0.04 -2.66
N GLY A 372 -8.76 0.38 -3.06
CA GLY A 372 -8.93 1.56 -3.88
C GLY A 372 -8.62 2.86 -3.12
N LYS A 373 -8.78 2.90 -1.79
CA LYS A 373 -8.29 4.03 -0.98
C LYS A 373 -6.76 4.12 -0.99
N VAL A 374 -6.09 2.99 -0.82
CA VAL A 374 -4.63 2.90 -0.86
C VAL A 374 -4.09 3.25 -2.24
N ARG A 375 -4.73 2.79 -3.32
CA ARG A 375 -4.42 3.21 -4.70
C ARG A 375 -4.52 4.73 -4.85
N GLY A 376 -5.60 5.33 -4.35
CA GLY A 376 -5.75 6.78 -4.34
C GLY A 376 -4.65 7.50 -3.55
N ILE A 377 -4.16 6.90 -2.45
CA ILE A 377 -2.99 7.42 -1.72
C ILE A 377 -1.73 7.35 -2.59
N PHE A 378 -1.46 6.23 -3.26
CA PHE A 378 -0.29 6.12 -4.13
C PHE A 378 -0.30 7.13 -5.25
N THR A 379 -1.43 7.29 -5.96
CA THR A 379 -1.56 8.30 -7.01
C THR A 379 -1.22 9.68 -6.44
N ARG A 380 -1.86 10.10 -5.33
CA ARG A 380 -1.57 11.40 -4.70
C ARG A 380 -0.12 11.54 -4.27
N SER A 381 0.49 10.49 -3.74
CA SER A 381 1.90 10.47 -3.34
C SER A 381 2.83 10.67 -4.52
N GLU A 382 2.56 10.06 -5.67
CA GLU A 382 3.33 10.27 -6.91
C GLU A 382 3.25 11.74 -7.38
N LEU A 383 2.08 12.37 -7.30
CA LEU A 383 1.90 13.77 -7.71
C LEU A 383 2.62 14.72 -6.76
N LEU A 384 2.51 14.42 -5.47
CA LEU A 384 3.17 15.14 -4.41
C LEU A 384 4.69 15.07 -4.58
N GLU A 385 5.22 13.90 -4.94
CA GLU A 385 6.64 13.71 -5.24
C GLU A 385 7.09 14.64 -6.38
N LYS A 386 6.40 14.62 -7.53
CA LYS A 386 6.69 15.51 -8.67
C LYS A 386 6.65 16.99 -8.30
N LYS A 387 5.78 17.39 -7.37
CA LYS A 387 5.73 18.76 -6.84
C LYS A 387 6.93 19.08 -5.96
N LEU A 388 7.26 18.18 -5.04
CA LEU A 388 8.42 18.32 -4.15
C LEU A 388 9.71 18.41 -4.96
N GLU A 389 9.83 17.68 -6.07
CA GLU A 389 10.95 17.82 -6.99
C GLU A 389 11.07 19.21 -7.61
N ARG A 390 9.96 19.78 -8.08
CA ARG A 390 9.92 21.16 -8.60
C ARG A 390 10.32 22.16 -7.52
N VAL A 391 10.00 21.90 -6.25
CA VAL A 391 10.41 22.75 -5.12
C VAL A 391 11.92 22.63 -4.89
N VAL A 392 12.45 21.41 -4.87
CA VAL A 392 13.88 21.14 -4.74
C VAL A 392 14.66 21.82 -5.87
N GLU A 393 14.17 21.76 -7.10
CA GLU A 393 14.80 22.46 -8.24
C GLU A 393 14.84 23.99 -8.03
N ARG A 394 13.76 24.59 -7.51
CA ARG A 394 13.75 26.02 -7.19
C ARG A 394 14.75 26.37 -6.08
N LEU A 395 14.87 25.54 -5.05
CA LEU A 395 15.84 25.71 -3.98
C LEU A 395 17.29 25.59 -4.49
N GLU A 396 17.58 24.59 -5.33
CA GLU A 396 18.89 24.44 -5.98
C GLU A 396 19.24 25.66 -6.84
N ASN A 397 18.28 26.19 -7.61
CA ASN A 397 18.46 27.38 -8.42
C ASN A 397 18.72 28.65 -7.59
N LYS A 398 18.23 28.69 -6.35
CA LYS A 398 18.54 29.76 -5.37
C LYS A 398 19.90 29.54 -4.68
N GLY A 399 20.60 28.46 -4.98
CA GLY A 399 21.87 28.11 -4.34
C GLY A 399 21.72 27.58 -2.91
N VAL A 400 20.51 27.13 -2.54
CA VAL A 400 20.27 26.47 -1.24
C VAL A 400 20.75 25.03 -1.32
N ASP A 401 21.45 24.55 -0.29
CA ASP A 401 21.82 23.14 -0.18
C ASP A 401 20.55 22.31 0.06
N THR A 402 20.27 21.40 -0.86
CA THR A 402 19.09 20.54 -0.82
C THR A 402 19.41 19.11 -0.43
N THR A 403 20.65 18.78 -0.05
CA THR A 403 21.08 17.40 0.23
C THR A 403 20.14 16.68 1.20
N GLU A 404 19.87 17.26 2.38
CA GLU A 404 18.95 16.65 3.36
C GLU A 404 17.52 16.50 2.83
N VAL A 405 17.02 17.49 2.08
CA VAL A 405 15.67 17.46 1.49
C VAL A 405 15.57 16.35 0.44
N GLN A 406 16.64 16.12 -0.31
CA GLN A 406 16.70 15.07 -1.32
C GLN A 406 16.72 13.68 -0.70
N ASP A 407 17.45 13.50 0.40
CA ASP A 407 17.53 12.24 1.14
C ASP A 407 16.17 11.87 1.75
N LEU A 408 15.48 12.85 2.36
CA LEU A 408 14.11 12.66 2.86
C LEU A 408 13.13 12.33 1.73
N LEU A 409 13.29 12.95 0.54
CA LEU A 409 12.45 12.64 -0.61
C LEU A 409 12.72 11.22 -1.17
N ASP A 410 13.98 10.75 -1.15
CA ASP A 410 14.34 9.35 -1.45
C ASP A 410 13.70 8.37 -0.46
N GLU A 411 13.76 8.69 0.83
CA GLU A 411 13.17 7.86 1.89
C GLU A 411 11.64 7.81 1.78
N PHE A 412 10.99 8.95 1.51
CA PHE A 412 9.55 9.02 1.25
C PHE A 412 9.14 8.08 0.11
N SER A 413 9.81 8.20 -1.05
CA SER A 413 9.49 7.38 -2.22
C SER A 413 9.74 5.89 -1.95
N THR A 414 10.78 5.57 -1.17
CA THR A 414 11.08 4.20 -0.75
C THR A 414 9.93 3.59 0.06
N TYR A 415 9.39 4.29 1.06
CA TYR A 415 8.25 3.79 1.84
C TYR A 415 6.96 3.67 1.01
N ILE A 416 6.72 4.57 0.05
CA ILE A 416 5.57 4.46 -0.86
C ILE A 416 5.68 3.20 -1.72
N ASP A 417 6.86 2.90 -2.23
CA ASP A 417 7.09 1.71 -3.06
C ASP A 417 7.08 0.41 -2.25
N GLU A 418 7.60 0.42 -1.02
CA GLU A 418 7.43 -0.69 -0.07
C GLU A 418 5.95 -0.96 0.23
N ALA A 419 5.17 0.08 0.49
CA ALA A 419 3.73 -0.05 0.72
C ALA A 419 3.03 -0.67 -0.50
N ARG A 420 3.40 -0.25 -1.71
CA ARG A 420 2.85 -0.76 -2.98
C ARG A 420 3.17 -2.24 -3.19
N GLU A 421 4.42 -2.64 -2.94
CA GLU A 421 4.84 -4.04 -3.06
C GLU A 421 4.10 -4.93 -2.05
N LYS A 422 3.96 -4.49 -0.80
CA LYS A 422 3.22 -5.23 0.23
C LYS A 422 1.74 -5.38 -0.08
N VAL A 423 1.16 -4.35 -0.68
CA VAL A 423 -0.21 -4.33 -1.19
C VAL A 423 -0.33 -5.35 -2.33
N LYS A 424 0.56 -5.34 -3.32
CA LYS A 424 0.59 -6.37 -4.38
C LYS A 424 0.69 -7.80 -3.83
N GLN A 425 1.61 -8.05 -2.90
CA GLN A 425 1.76 -9.37 -2.26
C GLN A 425 0.50 -9.78 -1.49
N ALA A 426 -0.18 -8.83 -0.84
CA ALA A 426 -1.43 -9.12 -0.15
C ALA A 426 -2.51 -9.58 -1.14
N ASP A 427 -2.67 -8.89 -2.28
CA ASP A 427 -3.63 -9.23 -3.34
C ASP A 427 -3.35 -10.63 -3.94
N GLU A 428 -2.09 -10.98 -4.17
CA GLU A 428 -1.71 -12.34 -4.58
C GLU A 428 -2.14 -13.39 -3.53
N LYS A 429 -1.92 -13.12 -2.24
CA LYS A 429 -2.38 -14.00 -1.15
C LYS A 429 -3.90 -14.09 -1.04
N PHE A 430 -4.64 -13.04 -1.40
CA PHE A 430 -6.10 -13.09 -1.49
C PHE A 430 -6.61 -13.98 -2.62
N ARG A 431 -5.96 -13.91 -3.78
CA ARG A 431 -6.25 -14.80 -4.92
C ARG A 431 -5.94 -16.25 -4.56
N GLU A 432 -4.76 -16.51 -3.98
CA GLU A 432 -4.40 -17.84 -3.46
C GLU A 432 -5.45 -18.37 -2.47
N ALA A 433 -5.91 -17.55 -1.52
CA ALA A 433 -6.94 -17.94 -0.57
C ALA A 433 -8.29 -18.27 -1.26
N LYS A 434 -8.65 -17.58 -2.35
CA LYS A 434 -9.84 -17.89 -3.16
C LYS A 434 -9.72 -19.27 -3.80
N ASP A 435 -8.58 -19.54 -4.40
CA ASP A 435 -8.34 -20.74 -5.20
C ASP A 435 -8.27 -21.97 -4.30
N LEU A 436 -7.52 -21.90 -3.20
CA LEU A 436 -7.46 -22.96 -2.19
C LEU A 436 -8.84 -23.31 -1.64
N ARG A 437 -9.66 -22.29 -1.37
CA ARG A 437 -11.03 -22.51 -0.88
C ARG A 437 -11.90 -23.21 -1.92
N SER A 438 -11.78 -22.83 -3.19
CA SER A 438 -12.51 -23.45 -4.30
C SER A 438 -12.11 -24.91 -4.52
N GLN A 439 -10.88 -25.27 -4.15
CA GLN A 439 -10.35 -26.63 -4.17
C GLN A 439 -10.70 -27.44 -2.90
N GLY A 440 -11.34 -26.82 -1.89
CA GLY A 440 -11.69 -27.45 -0.62
C GLY A 440 -10.59 -27.43 0.45
N ASP A 441 -9.45 -26.77 0.20
CA ASP A 441 -8.39 -26.58 1.20
C ASP A 441 -8.71 -25.39 2.11
N ILE A 442 -9.48 -25.66 3.16
CA ILE A 442 -9.95 -24.64 4.11
C ILE A 442 -8.80 -24.09 4.97
N GLU A 443 -7.85 -24.94 5.40
CA GLU A 443 -6.77 -24.48 6.28
C GLU A 443 -5.72 -23.69 5.49
N GLY A 444 -5.36 -24.13 4.28
CA GLY A 444 -4.49 -23.37 3.39
C GLY A 444 -5.09 -22.01 3.02
N ALA A 445 -6.40 -21.97 2.70
CA ALA A 445 -7.09 -20.70 2.43
C ALA A 445 -7.03 -19.74 3.63
N LYS A 446 -7.14 -20.27 4.85
CA LYS A 446 -7.08 -19.49 6.08
C LYS A 446 -5.67 -18.98 6.38
N GLU A 447 -4.64 -19.78 6.13
CA GLU A 447 -3.24 -19.36 6.24
C GLU A 447 -2.92 -18.23 5.27
N ALA A 448 -3.25 -18.39 3.98
CA ALA A 448 -3.09 -17.36 2.96
C ALA A 448 -3.85 -16.07 3.33
N LEU A 449 -5.03 -16.18 3.95
CA LEU A 449 -5.80 -15.03 4.43
C LEU A 449 -5.10 -14.27 5.57
N GLU A 450 -4.43 -14.96 6.48
CA GLU A 450 -3.70 -14.30 7.58
C GLU A 450 -2.40 -13.66 7.07
N ASP A 451 -1.73 -14.28 6.10
CA ASP A 451 -0.59 -13.67 5.40
C ASP A 451 -1.00 -12.37 4.70
N ALA A 452 -2.11 -12.40 3.95
CA ALA A 452 -2.67 -11.22 3.30
C ALA A 452 -2.98 -10.09 4.33
N LYS A 453 -3.55 -10.45 5.48
CA LYS A 453 -3.79 -9.51 6.59
C LYS A 453 -2.48 -8.92 7.14
N SER A 454 -1.43 -9.73 7.29
CA SER A 454 -0.14 -9.25 7.77
C SER A 454 0.48 -8.25 6.78
N LEU A 455 0.51 -8.61 5.50
CA LEU A 455 1.03 -7.75 4.43
C LEU A 455 0.27 -6.43 4.32
N THR A 456 -1.06 -6.45 4.46
CA THR A 456 -1.88 -5.24 4.49
C THR A 456 -1.53 -4.33 5.68
N ARG A 457 -1.23 -4.90 6.86
CA ARG A 457 -0.79 -4.13 8.03
C ARG A 457 0.59 -3.53 7.83
N GLU A 458 1.51 -4.28 7.21
CA GLU A 458 2.85 -3.80 6.87
C GLU A 458 2.80 -2.65 5.87
N ALA A 459 1.98 -2.76 4.82
CA ALA A 459 1.76 -1.68 3.87
C ALA A 459 1.21 -0.42 4.53
N HIS A 460 0.23 -0.58 5.42
CA HIS A 460 -0.32 0.55 6.18
C HIS A 460 0.71 1.19 7.11
N GLN A 461 1.63 0.40 7.66
CA GLN A 461 2.74 0.93 8.47
C GLN A 461 3.72 1.72 7.60
N ALA A 462 4.11 1.19 6.43
CA ALA A 462 4.97 1.90 5.48
C ALA A 462 4.33 3.24 5.04
N LEU A 463 3.02 3.29 4.79
CA LEU A 463 2.31 4.55 4.51
C LEU A 463 2.37 5.56 5.66
N LYS A 464 2.34 5.11 6.93
CA LYS A 464 2.50 5.99 8.09
C LYS A 464 3.91 6.54 8.21
N ASP A 465 4.91 5.71 7.92
CA ASP A 465 6.30 6.12 7.96
C ASP A 465 6.61 7.08 6.79
N ALA A 466 6.06 6.83 5.59
CA ALA A 466 6.06 7.80 4.48
C ALA A 466 5.46 9.15 4.89
N HIS A 467 4.29 9.14 5.57
CA HIS A 467 3.68 10.39 6.05
C HIS A 467 4.56 11.12 7.07
N ARG A 468 5.25 10.39 7.97
CA ARG A 468 6.19 11.00 8.93
C ARG A 468 7.34 11.71 8.19
N VAL A 469 7.97 11.02 7.24
CA VAL A 469 9.06 11.58 6.43
C VAL A 469 8.58 12.79 5.62
N LEU A 470 7.37 12.73 5.07
CA LEU A 470 6.76 13.86 4.37
C LEU A 470 6.64 15.09 5.28
N MET A 471 6.19 14.92 6.52
CA MET A 471 6.08 16.05 7.46
C MET A 471 7.44 16.67 7.79
N GLU A 472 8.48 15.85 7.95
CA GLU A 472 9.85 16.30 8.15
C GLU A 472 10.39 17.04 6.91
N LEU A 473 10.11 16.52 5.72
CA LEU A 473 10.46 17.13 4.44
C LEU A 473 9.83 18.53 4.29
N VAL A 474 8.52 18.65 4.54
CA VAL A 474 7.80 19.94 4.50
C VAL A 474 8.39 20.92 5.51
N HIS A 475 8.74 20.47 6.70
CA HIS A 475 9.39 21.30 7.71
C HIS A 475 10.74 21.86 7.22
N LYS A 476 11.59 21.02 6.60
CA LYS A 476 12.90 21.43 6.06
C LYS A 476 12.78 22.39 4.87
N ILE A 477 11.80 22.19 4.00
CA ILE A 477 11.50 23.10 2.90
C ILE A 477 11.10 24.49 3.45
N ASN A 478 10.21 24.52 4.44
CA ASN A 478 9.76 25.77 5.06
C ASN A 478 10.91 26.50 5.79
N GLN A 479 11.83 25.78 6.44
CA GLN A 479 13.04 26.37 7.04
C GLN A 479 13.96 27.03 6.00
N SER A 480 13.90 26.59 4.75
CA SER A 480 14.68 27.14 3.63
C SER A 480 14.05 28.42 3.03
N GLY A 481 12.93 28.89 3.59
CA GLY A 481 12.25 30.12 3.16
C GLY A 481 11.36 29.97 1.93
N GLU A 482 11.10 28.74 1.48
CA GLU A 482 10.14 28.44 0.42
C GLU A 482 8.85 27.90 1.08
N SER A 483 7.70 28.47 0.73
CA SER A 483 6.42 27.92 1.16
C SER A 483 6.02 26.75 0.27
N PHE A 484 5.66 25.62 0.87
CA PHE A 484 5.07 24.49 0.18
C PHE A 484 3.69 24.19 0.76
N ASP A 485 2.67 24.30 -0.09
CA ASP A 485 1.31 23.84 0.24
C ASP A 485 1.07 22.47 -0.43
N PRO A 486 0.96 21.38 0.36
CA PRO A 486 0.68 20.06 -0.20
C PRO A 486 -0.70 19.99 -0.87
N ASP A 487 -1.66 20.84 -0.46
CA ASP A 487 -3.06 20.75 -0.89
C ASP A 487 -3.31 21.43 -2.24
N GLU A 488 -2.39 22.24 -2.76
CA GLU A 488 -2.52 22.96 -4.04
C GLU A 488 -2.26 22.04 -5.25
N ILE A 489 -2.79 20.81 -5.27
CA ILE A 489 -2.66 19.88 -6.41
C ILE A 489 -3.62 20.36 -7.49
N ASN A 490 -3.07 20.83 -8.61
CA ASN A 490 -3.90 21.17 -9.76
C ASN A 490 -4.46 19.88 -10.37
N GLU A 491 -5.71 19.57 -10.06
CA GLU A 491 -6.37 18.30 -10.39
C GLU A 491 -6.66 18.13 -11.90
N ASP A 492 -6.36 19.13 -12.72
CA ASP A 492 -6.88 19.24 -14.08
C ASP A 492 -5.97 18.68 -15.19
N GLU A 493 -4.69 18.38 -14.91
CA GLU A 493 -3.79 17.82 -15.93
C GLU A 493 -2.89 16.74 -15.35
N GLU A 494 -3.05 15.49 -15.80
CA GLU A 494 -2.01 14.48 -15.63
C GLU A 494 -2.15 13.26 -16.53
N VAL A 495 -1.10 12.45 -16.50
CA VAL A 495 -0.85 11.34 -17.39
C VAL A 495 -0.44 10.15 -16.52
N GLU A 496 -1.26 9.09 -16.53
CA GLU A 496 -0.95 7.85 -15.82
C GLU A 496 -0.16 6.93 -16.75
N VAL A 497 0.91 6.32 -16.24
CA VAL A 497 1.58 5.21 -16.90
C VAL A 497 0.98 3.93 -16.35
N VAL A 498 0.24 3.23 -17.20
CA VAL A 498 -0.43 1.98 -16.85
C VAL A 498 0.36 0.83 -17.48
N GLU A 499 0.59 -0.24 -16.72
CA GLU A 499 1.04 -1.48 -17.35
C GLU A 499 -0.13 -2.01 -18.17
N GLU A 500 0.05 -2.21 -19.48
CA GLU A 500 -0.92 -3.02 -20.22
C GLU A 500 -0.80 -4.45 -19.68
N GLU A 501 -1.72 -4.79 -18.77
CA GLU A 501 -2.10 -6.17 -18.57
C GLU A 501 -2.59 -6.63 -19.94
N SER A 502 -1.83 -7.52 -20.58
CA SER A 502 -2.30 -8.19 -21.78
C SER A 502 -3.59 -8.88 -21.38
N GLU A 503 -4.73 -8.31 -21.78
CA GLU A 503 -6.05 -8.90 -21.61
C GLU A 503 -6.01 -10.29 -22.28
N GLU A 504 -5.64 -11.31 -21.51
CA GLU A 504 -6.04 -12.67 -21.81
C GLU A 504 -7.54 -12.70 -21.53
N THR A 505 -8.29 -12.32 -22.56
CA THR A 505 -9.73 -12.36 -22.70
C THR A 505 -10.35 -13.51 -21.90
N GLN A 506 -10.94 -13.20 -20.75
CA GLN A 506 -12.05 -13.99 -20.21
C GLN A 506 -13.31 -13.32 -20.70
N GLU A 507 -13.86 -13.86 -21.78
CA GLU A 507 -15.21 -13.56 -22.26
C GLU A 507 -16.22 -13.98 -21.18
N GLU A 508 -16.75 -13.02 -20.42
CA GLU A 508 -18.07 -13.16 -19.83
C GLU A 508 -18.95 -12.01 -20.33
N ALA A 509 -19.96 -12.39 -21.09
CA ALA A 509 -20.98 -11.54 -21.69
C ALA A 509 -21.97 -11.07 -20.63
N GLY A 510 -22.35 -9.80 -20.69
CA GLY A 510 -23.39 -9.20 -19.88
C GLY A 510 -23.75 -7.82 -20.39
N GLU A 511 -24.51 -7.79 -21.47
CA GLU A 511 -25.19 -6.61 -22.03
C GLU A 511 -26.38 -6.26 -21.13
N GLU A 512 -26.52 -5.00 -20.70
CA GLU A 512 -27.76 -4.23 -20.82
C GLU A 512 -27.56 -2.77 -20.35
N THR A 513 -28.26 -1.87 -21.04
CA THR A 513 -28.17 -0.41 -20.95
C THR A 513 -29.50 0.10 -20.41
N GLU A 514 -29.52 0.96 -19.39
CA GLU A 514 -30.72 1.77 -19.11
C GLU A 514 -30.37 3.22 -18.73
N GLU A 515 -30.96 4.15 -19.51
CA GLU A 515 -31.08 5.59 -19.24
C GLU A 515 -32.08 5.85 -18.12
N GLY A 516 -31.80 6.84 -17.24
CA GLY A 516 -32.77 7.26 -16.23
C GLY A 516 -32.46 8.60 -15.54
N THR A 517 -32.92 9.69 -16.17
CA THR A 517 -33.46 10.97 -15.66
C THR A 517 -33.13 11.49 -14.24
N GLU A 518 -32.61 12.72 -14.19
CA GLU A 518 -32.42 13.57 -13.00
C GLU A 518 -33.75 14.22 -12.54
N GLU A 519 -34.14 14.04 -11.28
CA GLU A 519 -35.16 14.85 -10.58
C GLU A 519 -34.49 15.72 -9.51
N GLU A 520 -34.68 17.04 -9.62
CA GLU A 520 -34.29 18.03 -8.60
C GLU A 520 -35.27 17.98 -7.41
N THR A 521 -34.77 17.65 -6.22
CA THR A 521 -35.52 17.86 -4.95
C THR A 521 -34.92 19.01 -4.16
N GLN A 522 -35.75 20.03 -3.90
CA GLN A 522 -35.47 21.19 -3.06
C GLN A 522 -35.33 20.79 -1.57
N GLU A 523 -34.28 21.27 -0.92
CA GLU A 523 -34.08 21.19 0.53
C GLU A 523 -35.08 22.09 1.27
N ILE A 524 -35.88 21.49 2.16
CA ILE A 524 -36.62 22.20 3.20
C ILE A 524 -35.90 21.93 4.52
N CYS A 525 -35.30 22.96 5.09
CA CYS A 525 -34.69 22.93 6.43
C CYS A 525 -35.43 23.96 7.30
N GLU A 526 -36.17 23.51 8.31
CA GLU A 526 -36.79 24.37 9.33
C GLU A 526 -35.97 24.33 10.63
N ASP A 527 -35.43 25.49 11.03
CA ASP A 527 -34.68 25.69 12.27
C ASP A 527 -35.65 25.79 13.47
N LEU A 528 -35.77 24.69 14.22
CA LEU A 528 -36.64 24.61 15.40
C LEU A 528 -35.95 25.02 16.71
N CYS A 529 -34.64 25.28 16.70
CA CYS A 529 -33.86 25.60 17.90
C CYS A 529 -33.40 27.07 17.97
N GLY A 530 -33.45 27.80 16.86
CA GLY A 530 -33.19 29.25 16.82
C GLY A 530 -31.75 29.65 17.13
N ASP A 531 -30.81 28.71 17.08
CA ASP A 531 -29.38 28.94 17.33
C ASP A 531 -28.56 29.09 16.02
N GLY A 532 -29.21 28.98 14.85
CA GLY A 532 -28.58 29.20 13.55
C GLY A 532 -27.55 28.13 13.17
N THR A 533 -27.54 26.98 13.85
CA THR A 533 -26.64 25.85 13.55
C THR A 533 -27.43 24.57 13.29
N CYS A 534 -27.41 24.08 12.05
CA CYS A 534 -27.90 22.75 11.71
C CYS A 534 -26.99 21.68 12.35
N GLN A 535 -27.30 21.24 13.57
CA GLN A 535 -26.75 20.02 14.16
C GLN A 535 -27.79 18.92 14.14
N GLU A 536 -27.72 18.07 13.12
CA GLU A 536 -28.57 16.88 13.02
C GLU A 536 -28.06 15.75 13.94
N VAL A 537 -28.93 15.38 14.88
CA VAL A 537 -28.95 14.12 15.65
C VAL A 537 -27.91 13.98 16.77
N VAL A 538 -28.25 14.56 17.94
CA VAL A 538 -27.88 13.98 19.24
C VAL A 538 -29.12 13.26 19.81
N CYS A 539 -29.20 11.95 19.62
CA CYS A 539 -30.22 11.14 20.31
C CYS A 539 -29.75 10.78 21.72
N MET A 540 -30.40 11.42 22.70
CA MET A 540 -31.11 10.80 23.83
C MET A 540 -30.60 9.45 24.33
N GLY A 541 -29.49 9.47 25.07
CA GLY A 541 -29.29 8.56 26.20
C GLY A 541 -29.88 9.21 27.45
N ALA A 542 -30.79 8.54 28.15
CA ALA A 542 -31.27 8.99 29.46
C ALA A 542 -30.08 9.06 30.43
N GLY A 543 -29.59 10.26 30.73
CA GLY A 543 -28.53 10.47 31.73
C GLY A 543 -27.47 11.54 31.46
N CYS A 544 -27.71 12.56 30.63
CA CYS A 544 -26.84 13.74 30.61
C CYS A 544 -27.32 14.79 31.64
N PRO A 545 -26.60 15.05 32.74
CA PRO A 545 -26.89 16.18 33.59
C PRO A 545 -26.49 17.45 32.84
N CYS A 546 -27.47 18.26 32.43
CA CYS A 546 -27.22 19.62 31.97
C CYS A 546 -26.63 20.40 33.16
N ALA A 547 -25.40 20.89 33.01
CA ALA A 547 -24.76 21.74 33.98
C ALA A 547 -25.55 23.05 34.12
N GLU A 548 -25.77 23.41 35.37
CA GLU A 548 -26.50 24.56 35.87
C GLU A 548 -26.05 25.87 35.22
N THR A 549 -27.02 26.71 34.85
CA THR A 549 -26.82 28.14 34.65
C THR A 549 -26.61 28.82 36.01
N PRO A 550 -25.59 29.68 36.20
CA PRO A 550 -25.49 30.53 37.38
C PRO A 550 -26.36 31.79 37.25
N ASP A 551 -26.99 32.18 38.36
CA ASP A 551 -27.57 33.52 38.58
C ASP A 551 -26.51 34.63 38.53
#